data_AF-H1KVK1-F1
#
_entry.id   AF-H1KVK1-F1
#
_cell.length_a   1.000
_cell.length_b   1.000
_cell.length_c   1.000
_cell.angle_alpha   90.00
_cell.angle_beta   90.00
_cell.angle_gamma   90.00
#
_symmetry.space_group_name_H-M   'P 1'
#
loop_
_entity.id
_entity.type
_entity.pdbx_description
1 polymer ?
#
loop_
_entity_poly.entity_id
_entity_poly.type
_entity_poly.pdbx_seq_one_letter_code
_entity_poly.pdbx_strand_id
1 'polypeptide(L)'
;VSIGGGGAAGVSVSGGGAGASNVITVRTNAFVANSALIVRGGKSTVSAGSNADIQALIVAAAAAAGGGGAAGVGVSVGVGAAANTIGAGNQIQAYLSNASVDSDNTLDVTAVSNQTIRADVGAVSASIQGGGAAAVSVAGSGTGASNTIAVATRAYIDGDGATGITATQIALSAKDTSAITASVSSAGIAGGGAGAASVGVTVSVSMATNRIGNTVEALIRNADTGVTTTSGDLAVEAESSGSIQAIATAASVSVGGAGGVSVQVAGGGAGALNVITTSTRAAIERANGQSSLNRVTSGAGLRVGAKSSQDIDAKVVALSAAGGGAGLASVPVAIGLSGAQNIIGSWKTTDANGNRLDQPTLDTDGGARVEALIADTVATAQGSVAVTATSSSTIDATVAAASAVVTGGTVAVGVAGSGSYSGNAISFATNAAITGASTSVTAGDVTVRAKDQATINVDVGAAAIAAAGGAVGVAPAIGVAVALNVINNAVTAIVDGASVTTRTGGIRVEATVPSDNGGSSINARVAAAAVALSGGGVAVSVAGGGAIATNMIGGSTPARG
;
A
#
# COMPACT_ATOMS: atom_id res chain seq x y z
N VAL A 1 0.20 35.26 -4.62
CA VAL A 1 -1.05 36.05 -4.60
C VAL A 1 -0.98 37.08 -5.72
N SER A 2 -2.06 37.32 -6.46
CA SER A 2 -2.15 38.42 -7.43
C SER A 2 -3.47 39.17 -7.30
N ILE A 3 -3.42 40.48 -7.52
CA ILE A 3 -4.59 41.35 -7.50
C ILE A 3 -4.54 42.18 -8.78
N GLY A 4 -5.60 42.09 -9.58
CA GLY A 4 -5.82 42.90 -10.77
C GLY A 4 -7.00 43.82 -10.52
N GLY A 5 -6.77 45.13 -10.52
CA GLY A 5 -7.77 46.14 -10.19
C GLY A 5 -7.74 47.33 -11.15
N GLY A 6 -8.92 47.90 -11.44
CA GLY A 6 -9.05 49.22 -12.08
C GLY A 6 -9.55 49.21 -13.53
N GLY A 7 -10.07 50.35 -13.98
CA GLY A 7 -10.56 50.55 -15.34
C GLY A 7 -11.75 49.67 -15.74
N ALA A 8 -11.87 49.37 -17.03
CA ALA A 8 -12.93 48.52 -17.56
C ALA A 8 -12.71 47.03 -17.23
N ALA A 9 -11.47 46.55 -17.05
CA ALA A 9 -11.19 45.14 -16.80
C ALA A 9 -10.07 44.95 -15.76
N GLY A 10 -10.31 44.11 -14.75
CA GLY A 10 -9.32 43.66 -13.78
C GLY A 10 -8.99 42.19 -13.99
N VAL A 11 -7.76 41.88 -14.37
CA VAL A 11 -7.28 40.51 -14.61
C VAL A 11 -6.18 40.15 -13.62
N SER A 12 -6.32 39.01 -12.96
CA SER A 12 -5.34 38.47 -12.03
C SER A 12 -5.03 37.02 -12.36
N VAL A 13 -3.75 36.65 -12.36
CA VAL A 13 -3.33 35.25 -12.50
C VAL A 13 -2.31 34.97 -11.41
N SER A 14 -2.48 33.87 -10.67
CA SER A 14 -1.55 33.45 -9.63
C SER A 14 -1.28 31.95 -9.76
N GLY A 15 -0.03 31.58 -9.54
CA GLY A 15 0.41 30.20 -9.47
C GLY A 15 1.24 30.01 -8.20
N GLY A 16 1.04 28.88 -7.54
CA GLY A 16 1.90 28.40 -6.46
C GLY A 16 2.28 26.96 -6.78
N GLY A 17 3.57 26.66 -6.79
CA GLY A 17 4.10 25.34 -7.11
C GLY A 17 5.23 24.98 -6.17
N ALA A 18 5.20 23.77 -5.62
CA ALA A 18 6.29 23.24 -4.80
C ALA A 18 6.45 21.74 -5.05
N GLY A 19 7.66 21.23 -4.92
CA GLY A 19 7.86 19.79 -4.94
C GLY A 19 9.21 19.34 -4.42
N ALA A 20 9.29 18.07 -4.08
CA ALA A 20 10.51 17.42 -3.62
C ALA A 20 10.70 16.08 -4.32
N SER A 21 11.95 15.74 -4.59
CA SER A 21 12.35 14.39 -4.96
C SER A 21 13.52 13.96 -4.08
N ASN A 22 13.33 12.87 -3.34
CA ASN A 22 14.32 12.37 -2.41
C ASN A 22 14.60 10.90 -2.72
N VAL A 23 15.88 10.56 -2.82
CA VAL A 23 16.32 9.19 -3.09
C VAL A 23 17.37 8.81 -2.06
N ILE A 24 17.13 7.72 -1.33
CA ILE A 24 18.11 7.10 -0.45
C ILE A 24 18.54 5.76 -1.04
N THR A 25 19.81 5.67 -1.41
CA THR A 25 20.47 4.43 -1.78
C THR A 25 21.50 4.05 -0.72
N VAL A 26 21.40 2.82 -0.19
CA VAL A 26 22.26 2.30 0.88
C VAL A 26 22.64 0.86 0.60
N ARG A 27 23.92 0.55 0.79
CA ARG A 27 24.40 -0.83 0.95
C ARG A 27 25.12 -0.95 2.28
N THR A 28 24.65 -1.84 3.15
CA THR A 28 25.29 -2.15 4.44
C THR A 28 25.64 -3.63 4.43
N ASN A 29 26.92 -3.94 4.33
CA ASN A 29 27.40 -5.32 4.33
C ASN A 29 28.31 -5.55 5.55
N ALA A 30 27.98 -6.53 6.37
CA ALA A 30 28.84 -7.05 7.43
C ALA A 30 29.13 -8.52 7.11
N PHE A 31 30.40 -8.90 7.00
CA PHE A 31 30.71 -10.27 6.63
C PHE A 31 32.03 -10.80 7.15
N VAL A 32 32.10 -12.13 7.23
CA VAL A 32 33.33 -12.90 7.41
C VAL A 32 33.49 -13.80 6.19
N ALA A 33 34.62 -13.72 5.50
CA ALA A 33 34.84 -14.49 4.28
C ALA A 33 36.19 -15.19 4.27
N ASN A 34 36.23 -16.43 3.76
CA ASN A 34 37.47 -17.20 3.51
C ASN A 34 38.44 -17.21 4.70
N SER A 35 37.92 -17.37 5.92
CA SER A 35 38.67 -17.20 7.16
C SER A 35 38.38 -18.33 8.14
N ALA A 36 39.32 -18.60 9.04
CA ALA A 36 39.15 -19.49 10.19
C ALA A 36 39.21 -18.68 11.48
N LEU A 37 38.10 -18.64 12.23
CA LEU A 37 37.96 -17.85 13.45
C LEU A 37 37.83 -18.77 14.66
N ILE A 38 38.61 -18.47 15.70
CA ILE A 38 38.48 -19.08 17.02
C ILE A 38 38.09 -17.96 17.99
N VAL A 39 36.89 -18.03 18.53
CA VAL A 39 36.35 -17.05 19.48
C VAL A 39 36.20 -17.71 20.84
N ARG A 40 36.77 -17.07 21.87
CA ARG A 40 36.75 -17.53 23.25
C ARG A 40 36.32 -16.40 24.17
N GLY A 41 35.25 -16.63 24.93
CA GLY A 41 34.66 -15.61 25.81
C GLY A 41 33.90 -14.53 25.04
N GLY A 42 32.62 -14.34 25.38
CA GLY A 42 31.74 -13.35 24.73
C GLY A 42 31.01 -13.90 23.50
N LYS A 43 30.04 -13.14 23.00
CA LYS A 43 29.16 -13.51 21.88
C LYS A 43 29.83 -13.19 20.54
N SER A 44 29.77 -14.11 19.57
CA SER A 44 30.20 -13.88 18.19
C SER A 44 29.06 -13.23 17.41
N THR A 45 29.28 -12.07 16.77
CA THR A 45 28.20 -11.35 16.06
C THR A 45 28.67 -10.79 14.71
N VAL A 46 27.89 -11.06 13.65
CA VAL A 46 27.96 -10.36 12.37
C VAL A 46 26.64 -9.63 12.18
N SER A 47 26.66 -8.30 12.27
CA SER A 47 25.43 -7.50 12.24
C SER A 47 25.49 -6.38 11.20
N ALA A 48 24.45 -6.30 10.38
CA ALA A 48 24.22 -5.21 9.44
C ALA A 48 22.87 -4.55 9.75
N GLY A 49 22.88 -3.23 9.92
CA GLY A 49 21.69 -2.44 10.21
C GLY A 49 21.56 -1.26 9.24
N SER A 50 20.33 -0.94 8.84
CA SER A 50 20.04 0.29 8.11
C SER A 50 18.75 0.91 8.61
N ASN A 51 18.82 2.21 8.92
CA ASN A 51 17.68 3.04 9.29
C ASN A 51 17.64 4.22 8.31
N ALA A 52 16.69 4.22 7.37
CA ALA A 52 16.51 5.36 6.48
C ALA A 52 15.12 5.99 6.69
N ASP A 53 15.10 7.31 6.74
CA ASP A 53 13.90 8.12 6.93
C ASP A 53 13.89 9.23 5.89
N ILE A 54 12.80 9.33 5.12
CA ILE A 54 12.53 10.47 4.26
C ILE A 54 11.31 11.20 4.81
N GLN A 55 11.43 12.51 5.01
CA GLN A 55 10.32 13.39 5.32
C GLN A 55 10.19 14.45 4.22
N ALA A 56 9.05 14.47 3.53
CA ALA A 56 8.74 15.44 2.49
C ALA A 56 7.50 16.22 2.88
N LEU A 57 7.67 17.50 3.23
CA LEU A 57 6.57 18.42 3.51
C LEU A 57 6.49 19.47 2.39
N ILE A 58 5.40 19.44 1.64
CA ILE A 58 5.17 20.29 0.46
C ILE A 58 3.88 21.06 0.64
N VAL A 59 3.95 22.38 0.50
CA VAL A 59 2.79 23.27 0.57
C VAL A 59 2.82 24.22 -0.62
N ALA A 60 1.74 24.23 -1.39
CA ALA A 60 1.53 25.17 -2.49
C ALA A 60 0.26 25.99 -2.23
N ALA A 61 0.32 27.30 -2.46
CA ALA A 61 -0.83 28.17 -2.29
C ALA A 61 -0.87 29.22 -3.41
N ALA A 62 -2.05 29.43 -3.97
CA ALA A 62 -2.32 30.46 -4.95
C ALA A 62 -3.61 31.21 -4.60
N ALA A 63 -3.61 32.52 -4.81
CA ALA A 63 -4.79 33.35 -4.62
C ALA A 63 -4.81 34.47 -5.67
N ALA A 64 -5.93 34.63 -6.36
CA ALA A 64 -6.14 35.63 -7.40
C ALA A 64 -7.43 36.43 -7.16
N ALA A 65 -7.32 37.76 -7.18
CA ALA A 65 -8.45 38.66 -7.09
C ALA A 65 -8.49 39.60 -8.30
N GLY A 66 -9.53 39.48 -9.13
CA GLY A 66 -9.71 40.26 -10.36
C GLY A 66 -10.94 41.14 -10.25
N GLY A 67 -10.74 42.44 -10.02
CA GLY A 67 -11.79 43.44 -9.84
C GLY A 67 -11.78 44.51 -10.93
N GLY A 68 -12.79 44.57 -11.80
CA GLY A 68 -12.87 45.59 -12.86
C GLY A 68 -14.26 46.18 -13.03
N GLY A 69 -14.35 47.36 -13.64
CA GLY A 69 -15.62 48.07 -13.83
C GLY A 69 -16.60 47.30 -14.73
N ALA A 70 -16.13 46.74 -15.85
CA ALA A 70 -16.91 45.88 -16.74
C ALA A 70 -16.60 44.40 -16.54
N ALA A 71 -15.33 44.00 -16.44
CA ALA A 71 -14.95 42.60 -16.32
C ALA A 71 -13.96 42.34 -15.17
N GLY A 72 -14.17 41.27 -14.41
CA GLY A 72 -13.22 40.75 -13.42
C GLY A 72 -12.81 39.33 -13.76
N VAL A 73 -11.53 39.08 -13.98
CA VAL A 73 -11.00 37.73 -14.25
C VAL A 73 -9.95 37.39 -13.21
N GLY A 74 -10.06 36.21 -12.62
CA GLY A 74 -8.98 35.70 -11.79
C GLY A 74 -8.80 34.21 -11.92
N VAL A 75 -7.53 33.84 -12.05
CA VAL A 75 -7.08 32.47 -12.24
C VAL A 75 -6.06 32.16 -11.15
N SER A 76 -6.29 31.11 -10.36
CA SER A 76 -5.36 30.64 -9.34
C SER A 76 -5.08 29.15 -9.51
N VAL A 77 -3.82 28.75 -9.49
CA VAL A 77 -3.43 27.34 -9.57
C VAL A 77 -2.40 26.99 -8.48
N GLY A 78 -2.71 26.01 -7.64
CA GLY A 78 -1.81 25.44 -6.64
C GLY A 78 -1.39 24.02 -7.00
N VAL A 79 -0.09 23.73 -7.09
CA VAL A 79 0.40 22.37 -7.39
C VAL A 79 1.48 21.93 -6.41
N GLY A 80 1.30 20.77 -5.79
CA GLY A 80 2.29 20.13 -4.91
C GLY A 80 2.66 18.73 -5.41
N ALA A 81 3.94 18.37 -5.40
CA ALA A 81 4.37 17.03 -5.77
C ALA A 81 5.53 16.51 -4.90
N ALA A 82 5.45 15.27 -4.43
CA ALA A 82 6.55 14.59 -3.76
C ALA A 82 6.84 13.25 -4.43
N ALA A 83 8.12 12.96 -4.68
CA ALA A 83 8.59 11.68 -5.23
C ALA A 83 9.73 11.14 -4.36
N ASN A 84 9.46 10.16 -3.53
CA ASN A 84 10.41 9.64 -2.55
C ASN A 84 10.71 8.18 -2.83
N THR A 85 11.99 7.82 -2.76
CA THR A 85 12.43 6.44 -2.98
C THR A 85 13.47 6.04 -1.96
N ILE A 86 13.20 4.98 -1.20
CA ILE A 86 14.19 4.28 -0.38
C ILE A 86 14.38 2.91 -1.02
N GLY A 87 15.37 2.78 -1.89
CA GLY A 87 15.59 1.53 -2.60
C GLY A 87 15.70 1.68 -4.10
N ALA A 88 16.81 1.19 -4.65
CA ALA A 88 17.05 0.97 -6.07
C ALA A 88 18.31 0.08 -6.17
N GLY A 89 18.21 -1.16 -5.69
CA GLY A 89 19.39 -2.03 -5.47
C GLY A 89 20.04 -1.85 -4.09
N ASN A 90 19.27 -1.40 -3.10
CA ASN A 90 19.71 -1.34 -1.71
C ASN A 90 19.80 -2.76 -1.14
N GLN A 91 20.87 -3.00 -0.38
CA GLN A 91 21.18 -4.31 0.18
C GLN A 91 21.66 -4.14 1.62
N ILE A 92 21.01 -4.80 2.57
CA ILE A 92 21.48 -4.94 3.94
C ILE A 92 21.81 -6.41 4.14
N GLN A 93 23.09 -6.73 4.29
CA GLN A 93 23.56 -8.10 4.30
C GLN A 93 24.47 -8.35 5.50
N ALA A 94 24.15 -9.37 6.28
CA ALA A 94 25.03 -9.96 7.27
C ALA A 94 25.34 -11.38 6.84
N TYR A 95 26.61 -11.75 6.63
CA TYR A 95 26.90 -13.09 6.14
C TYR A 95 28.25 -13.69 6.51
N LEU A 96 28.29 -15.02 6.52
CA LEU A 96 29.53 -15.80 6.50
C LEU A 96 29.66 -16.43 5.11
N SER A 97 30.84 -16.35 4.50
CA SER A 97 31.11 -16.93 3.19
C SER A 97 32.37 -17.77 3.20
N ASN A 98 32.25 -19.09 3.01
CA ASN A 98 33.37 -20.03 3.07
C ASN A 98 34.24 -19.83 4.32
N ALA A 99 33.62 -19.60 5.48
CA ALA A 99 34.31 -19.25 6.70
C ALA A 99 34.08 -20.31 7.77
N SER A 100 35.16 -20.75 8.40
CA SER A 100 35.11 -21.63 9.56
C SER A 100 35.10 -20.83 10.86
N VAL A 101 34.24 -21.21 11.79
CA VAL A 101 34.07 -20.52 13.06
C VAL A 101 33.99 -21.55 14.18
N ASP A 102 34.84 -21.41 15.19
CA ASP A 102 34.77 -22.16 16.44
C ASP A 102 34.56 -21.15 17.58
N SER A 103 33.35 -21.11 18.12
CA SER A 103 32.92 -20.19 19.19
C SER A 103 32.49 -20.99 20.43
N ASP A 104 33.01 -20.64 21.61
CA ASP A 104 32.55 -21.22 22.88
C ASP A 104 31.25 -20.57 23.41
N ASN A 105 30.64 -19.70 22.61
CA ASN A 105 29.40 -18.99 22.90
C ASN A 105 28.51 -18.87 21.64
N THR A 106 27.42 -18.11 21.75
CA THR A 106 26.44 -17.88 20.68
C THR A 106 27.07 -17.17 19.48
N LEU A 107 26.71 -17.61 18.27
CA LEU A 107 27.00 -16.95 17.00
C LEU A 107 25.71 -16.37 16.40
N ASP A 108 25.65 -15.05 16.30
CA ASP A 108 24.53 -14.35 15.66
C ASP A 108 24.95 -13.74 14.32
N VAL A 109 24.12 -13.95 13.31
CA VAL A 109 24.22 -13.31 12.00
C VAL A 109 22.92 -12.56 11.76
N THR A 110 22.95 -11.23 11.82
CA THR A 110 21.72 -10.43 11.89
C THR A 110 21.71 -9.28 10.88
N ALA A 111 20.69 -9.24 10.03
CA ALA A 111 20.43 -8.13 9.13
C ALA A 111 19.12 -7.44 9.49
N VAL A 112 19.16 -6.14 9.79
CA VAL A 112 17.97 -5.34 10.16
C VAL A 112 17.81 -4.15 9.22
N SER A 113 16.62 -4.02 8.64
CA SER A 113 16.22 -2.90 7.78
C SER A 113 15.00 -2.20 8.38
N ASN A 114 15.14 -0.92 8.69
CA ASN A 114 14.06 -0.04 9.16
C ASN A 114 13.93 1.13 8.19
N GLN A 115 12.91 1.11 7.33
CA GLN A 115 12.75 2.11 6.28
C GLN A 115 11.45 2.88 6.50
N THR A 116 11.50 4.20 6.43
CA THR A 116 10.31 5.04 6.61
C THR A 116 10.26 6.18 5.59
N ILE A 117 9.12 6.35 4.93
CA ILE A 117 8.83 7.52 4.12
C ILE A 117 7.58 8.20 4.67
N ARG A 118 7.68 9.50 4.98
CA ARG A 118 6.55 10.38 5.27
C ARG A 118 6.47 11.46 4.21
N ALA A 119 5.33 11.57 3.55
CA ALA A 119 5.08 12.57 2.51
C ALA A 119 3.75 13.28 2.76
N ASP A 120 3.84 14.56 3.12
CA ASP A 120 2.70 15.45 3.35
C ASP A 120 2.69 16.52 2.27
N VAL A 121 1.69 16.47 1.38
CA VAL A 121 1.57 17.37 0.22
C VAL A 121 0.22 18.07 0.25
N GLY A 122 0.24 19.39 0.41
CA GLY A 122 -0.94 20.25 0.40
C GLY A 122 -0.90 21.25 -0.74
N ALA A 123 -2.03 21.45 -1.42
CA ALA A 123 -2.20 22.55 -2.37
C ALA A 123 -3.54 23.25 -2.17
N VAL A 124 -3.52 24.57 -2.15
CA VAL A 124 -4.73 25.40 -2.08
C VAL A 124 -4.76 26.43 -3.19
N SER A 125 -5.94 26.67 -3.73
CA SER A 125 -6.17 27.70 -4.75
C SER A 125 -7.47 28.45 -4.46
N ALA A 126 -7.42 29.77 -4.56
CA ALA A 126 -8.59 30.62 -4.39
C ALA A 126 -8.64 31.73 -5.44
N SER A 127 -9.73 31.80 -6.19
CA SER A 127 -10.02 32.90 -7.10
C SER A 127 -11.31 33.57 -6.66
N ILE A 128 -11.28 34.88 -6.41
CA ILE A 128 -12.49 35.67 -6.11
C ILE A 128 -12.57 36.90 -7.02
N GLN A 129 -13.67 37.05 -7.74
CA GLN A 129 -13.79 38.05 -8.81
C GLN A 129 -14.99 38.96 -8.61
N GLY A 130 -14.78 40.22 -8.94
CA GLY A 130 -15.81 41.25 -9.00
C GLY A 130 -15.77 41.93 -10.37
N GLY A 131 -16.91 41.96 -11.06
CA GLY A 131 -17.04 42.66 -12.34
C GLY A 131 -18.45 43.20 -12.50
N GLY A 132 -18.60 44.39 -13.10
CA GLY A 132 -19.92 45.01 -13.31
C GLY A 132 -20.76 44.35 -14.40
N ALA A 133 -20.12 43.82 -15.45
CA ALA A 133 -20.77 43.09 -16.54
C ALA A 133 -20.43 41.59 -16.54
N ALA A 134 -19.16 41.21 -16.32
CA ALA A 134 -18.74 39.81 -16.32
C ALA A 134 -17.74 39.51 -15.20
N ALA A 135 -17.87 38.36 -14.56
CA ALA A 135 -16.90 37.83 -13.60
C ALA A 135 -16.51 36.39 -13.96
N VAL A 136 -15.21 36.11 -14.07
CA VAL A 136 -14.69 34.78 -14.40
C VAL A 136 -13.67 34.35 -13.36
N SER A 137 -14.02 33.31 -12.61
CA SER A 137 -13.23 32.72 -11.55
C SER A 137 -12.76 31.34 -11.95
N VAL A 138 -11.45 31.09 -11.89
CA VAL A 138 -10.88 29.76 -12.12
C VAL A 138 -9.90 29.41 -11.02
N ALA A 139 -10.17 28.34 -10.27
CA ALA A 139 -9.29 27.84 -9.21
C ALA A 139 -8.97 26.36 -9.39
N GLY A 140 -7.70 26.03 -9.55
CA GLY A 140 -7.22 24.65 -9.69
C GLY A 140 -6.27 24.27 -8.58
N SER A 141 -6.44 23.12 -7.94
CA SER A 141 -5.43 22.55 -7.05
C SER A 141 -5.09 21.11 -7.40
N GLY A 142 -3.82 20.74 -7.26
CA GLY A 142 -3.33 19.41 -7.61
C GLY A 142 -2.26 18.96 -6.63
N THR A 143 -2.42 17.78 -6.03
CA THR A 143 -1.37 17.18 -5.19
C THR A 143 -1.07 15.75 -5.60
N GLY A 144 0.22 15.41 -5.55
CA GLY A 144 0.72 14.08 -5.87
C GLY A 144 1.82 13.64 -4.90
N ALA A 145 1.75 12.41 -4.40
CA ALA A 145 2.84 11.78 -3.68
C ALA A 145 3.11 10.39 -4.27
N SER A 146 4.35 10.14 -4.67
CA SER A 146 4.81 8.82 -5.11
C SER A 146 5.93 8.36 -4.19
N ASN A 147 5.71 7.26 -3.48
CA ASN A 147 6.65 6.75 -2.49
C ASN A 147 6.95 5.27 -2.77
N THR A 148 8.22 4.90 -2.82
CA THR A 148 8.65 3.52 -3.05
C THR A 148 9.70 3.10 -2.02
N ILE A 149 9.50 1.95 -1.39
CA ILE A 149 10.52 1.25 -0.60
C ILE A 149 10.84 -0.09 -1.28
N ALA A 150 12.11 -0.33 -1.58
CA ALA A 150 12.58 -1.55 -2.25
C ALA A 150 13.98 -1.95 -1.77
N VAL A 151 14.03 -2.84 -0.78
CA VAL A 151 15.25 -3.21 -0.06
C VAL A 151 15.39 -4.73 0.05
N ALA A 152 16.60 -5.22 -0.22
CA ALA A 152 16.97 -6.62 0.00
C ALA A 152 17.72 -6.77 1.34
N THR A 153 17.10 -7.44 2.31
CA THR A 153 17.65 -7.70 3.64
C THR A 153 17.98 -9.18 3.78
N ARG A 154 19.25 -9.51 3.98
CA ARG A 154 19.73 -10.91 3.96
C ARG A 154 20.64 -11.23 5.13
N ALA A 155 20.35 -12.31 5.85
CA ALA A 155 21.24 -12.90 6.83
C ALA A 155 21.58 -14.32 6.41
N TYR A 156 22.84 -14.64 6.10
CA TYR A 156 23.13 -15.96 5.55
C TYR A 156 24.50 -16.54 5.89
N ILE A 157 24.58 -17.86 5.89
CA ILE A 157 25.81 -18.63 5.80
C ILE A 157 25.83 -19.23 4.40
N ASP A 158 26.90 -18.98 3.64
CA ASP A 158 27.14 -19.55 2.31
C ASP A 158 28.55 -20.14 2.27
N GLY A 159 28.67 -21.42 2.63
CA GLY A 159 29.94 -22.09 2.85
C GLY A 159 30.46 -21.94 4.28
N ASP A 160 30.91 -23.04 4.86
CA ASP A 160 31.35 -23.20 6.26
C ASP A 160 32.87 -23.44 6.41
N GLY A 161 33.60 -23.33 5.30
CA GLY A 161 35.06 -23.45 5.26
C GLY A 161 35.56 -24.85 5.62
N ALA A 162 36.88 -24.98 5.82
CA ALA A 162 37.53 -26.29 5.94
C ALA A 162 37.23 -27.05 7.24
N THR A 163 36.83 -26.37 8.31
CA THR A 163 36.56 -26.99 9.63
C THR A 163 35.12 -26.83 10.11
N GLY A 164 34.23 -26.30 9.26
CA GLY A 164 32.83 -26.06 9.60
C GLY A 164 32.61 -24.89 10.55
N ILE A 165 31.36 -24.75 11.00
CA ILE A 165 30.91 -23.72 11.94
C ILE A 165 30.39 -24.40 13.20
N THR A 166 30.98 -24.09 14.36
CA THR A 166 30.59 -24.61 15.67
C THR A 166 30.41 -23.47 16.66
N ALA A 167 29.29 -23.46 17.39
CA ALA A 167 28.99 -22.50 18.45
C ALA A 167 28.10 -23.14 19.53
N THR A 168 27.86 -22.48 20.68
CA THR A 168 26.88 -23.02 21.65
C THR A 168 25.45 -22.91 21.16
N GLN A 169 25.15 -21.83 20.46
CA GLN A 169 23.90 -21.51 19.78
C GLN A 169 24.21 -20.74 18.49
N ILE A 170 23.36 -20.88 17.48
CA ILE A 170 23.50 -20.15 16.22
C ILE A 170 22.15 -19.55 15.85
N ALA A 171 22.13 -18.25 15.59
CA ALA A 171 20.94 -17.54 15.16
C ALA A 171 21.22 -16.72 13.90
N LEU A 172 20.52 -17.03 12.81
CA LEU A 172 20.45 -16.22 11.61
C LEU A 172 19.11 -15.48 11.62
N SER A 173 19.15 -14.15 11.57
CA SER A 173 17.95 -13.32 11.63
C SER A 173 17.98 -12.23 10.56
N ALA A 174 17.02 -12.26 9.64
CA ALA A 174 16.79 -11.19 8.68
C ALA A 174 15.46 -10.51 9.02
N LYS A 175 15.48 -9.22 9.32
CA LYS A 175 14.30 -8.45 9.72
C LYS A 175 14.14 -7.19 8.89
N ASP A 176 12.97 -7.02 8.28
CA ASP A 176 12.58 -5.78 7.62
C ASP A 176 11.33 -5.18 8.26
N THR A 177 11.37 -3.88 8.54
CA THR A 177 10.23 -3.09 8.96
C THR A 177 10.17 -1.84 8.09
N SER A 178 9.18 -1.78 7.21
CA SER A 178 9.06 -0.72 6.21
C SER A 178 7.71 -0.04 6.30
N ALA A 179 7.70 1.29 6.39
CA ALA A 179 6.50 2.08 6.55
C ALA A 179 6.45 3.24 5.54
N ILE A 180 5.31 3.42 4.91
CA ILE A 180 5.01 4.61 4.09
C ILE A 180 3.78 5.30 4.67
N THR A 181 3.90 6.58 5.00
CA THR A 181 2.77 7.45 5.30
C THR A 181 2.70 8.54 4.25
N ALA A 182 1.60 8.61 3.50
CA ALA A 182 1.39 9.59 2.45
C ALA A 182 0.06 10.32 2.64
N SER A 183 0.12 11.62 2.92
CA SER A 183 -1.03 12.50 3.06
C SER A 183 -1.03 13.52 1.94
N VAL A 184 -2.02 13.45 1.04
CA VAL A 184 -2.19 14.40 -0.06
C VAL A 184 -3.53 15.12 0.09
N SER A 185 -3.50 16.44 0.04
CA SER A 185 -4.70 17.28 0.20
C SER A 185 -4.73 18.39 -0.85
N SER A 186 -5.89 18.58 -1.47
CA SER A 186 -6.08 19.65 -2.44
C SER A 186 -7.40 20.38 -2.20
N ALA A 187 -7.37 21.71 -2.24
CA ALA A 187 -8.56 22.53 -2.08
C ALA A 187 -8.63 23.68 -3.10
N GLY A 188 -9.82 23.89 -3.64
CA GLY A 188 -10.10 24.90 -4.66
C GLY A 188 -11.37 25.69 -4.33
N ILE A 189 -11.27 27.01 -4.42
CA ILE A 189 -12.41 27.91 -4.26
C ILE A 189 -12.46 28.88 -5.43
N ALA A 190 -13.57 28.89 -6.15
CA ALA A 190 -13.84 29.86 -7.21
C ALA A 190 -15.09 30.68 -6.87
N GLY A 191 -14.95 31.99 -6.77
CA GLY A 191 -16.03 32.94 -6.48
C GLY A 191 -16.31 33.90 -7.64
N GLY A 192 -17.56 33.95 -8.07
CA GLY A 192 -18.05 34.87 -9.08
C GLY A 192 -18.64 36.17 -8.50
N GLY A 193 -18.73 37.20 -9.35
CA GLY A 193 -19.25 38.53 -9.00
C GLY A 193 -20.71 38.74 -9.40
N ALA A 194 -21.32 39.83 -8.93
CA ALA A 194 -22.74 40.14 -9.15
C ALA A 194 -23.07 40.82 -10.51
N GLY A 195 -22.14 40.86 -11.46
CA GLY A 195 -22.35 41.45 -12.79
C GLY A 195 -23.31 40.64 -13.67
N ALA A 196 -23.61 41.11 -14.88
CA ALA A 196 -24.56 40.44 -15.79
C ALA A 196 -24.26 38.94 -16.04
N ALA A 197 -22.99 38.54 -16.06
CA ALA A 197 -22.56 37.14 -16.16
C ALA A 197 -21.53 36.78 -15.08
N SER A 198 -21.67 35.58 -14.49
CA SER A 198 -20.77 34.99 -13.51
C SER A 198 -20.38 33.59 -13.97
N VAL A 199 -19.08 33.33 -14.08
CA VAL A 199 -18.53 32.01 -14.32
C VAL A 199 -17.57 31.67 -13.19
N GLY A 200 -17.75 30.51 -12.56
CA GLY A 200 -16.80 29.99 -11.58
C GLY A 200 -16.48 28.54 -11.83
N VAL A 201 -15.22 28.22 -12.07
CA VAL A 201 -14.74 26.86 -12.29
C VAL A 201 -13.71 26.53 -11.24
N THR A 202 -13.91 25.43 -10.52
CA THR A 202 -12.87 24.90 -9.66
C THR A 202 -12.70 23.39 -9.78
N VAL A 203 -11.44 22.96 -9.79
CA VAL A 203 -11.07 21.55 -9.86
C VAL A 203 -9.94 21.29 -8.87
N SER A 204 -10.10 20.27 -8.04
CA SER A 204 -9.10 19.85 -7.06
C SER A 204 -8.85 18.37 -7.23
N VAL A 205 -7.59 17.98 -7.38
CA VAL A 205 -7.19 16.58 -7.56
C VAL A 205 -6.09 16.22 -6.57
N SER A 206 -6.17 15.04 -5.96
CA SER A 206 -5.14 14.52 -5.05
C SER A 206 -4.86 13.04 -5.35
N MET A 207 -3.60 12.64 -5.51
CA MET A 207 -3.22 11.25 -5.80
C MET A 207 -2.04 10.79 -4.93
N ALA A 208 -2.20 9.68 -4.20
CA ALA A 208 -1.13 9.03 -3.47
C ALA A 208 -0.82 7.65 -4.10
N THR A 209 0.43 7.41 -4.48
CA THR A 209 0.88 6.11 -5.01
C THR A 209 2.03 5.59 -4.15
N ASN A 210 1.81 4.49 -3.45
CA ASN A 210 2.76 3.94 -2.49
C ASN A 210 3.08 2.49 -2.82
N ARG A 211 4.36 2.13 -2.80
CA ARG A 211 4.82 0.77 -3.07
C ARG A 211 5.86 0.30 -2.06
N ILE A 212 5.67 -0.87 -1.47
CA ILE A 212 6.69 -1.60 -0.70
C ILE A 212 6.97 -2.92 -1.41
N GLY A 213 8.22 -3.14 -1.82
CA GLY A 213 8.64 -4.34 -2.54
C GLY A 213 9.98 -4.85 -2.02
N ASN A 214 9.98 -5.40 -0.81
CA ASN A 214 11.21 -5.85 -0.16
C ASN A 214 11.45 -7.35 -0.35
N THR A 215 12.70 -7.76 -0.14
CA THR A 215 13.10 -9.17 -0.11
C THR A 215 13.82 -9.43 1.21
N VAL A 216 13.31 -10.36 2.01
CA VAL A 216 13.87 -10.71 3.32
C VAL A 216 14.26 -12.17 3.32
N GLU A 217 15.56 -12.48 3.45
CA GLU A 217 16.07 -13.85 3.33
C GLU A 217 17.00 -14.22 4.49
N ALA A 218 16.69 -15.31 5.20
CA ALA A 218 17.57 -15.95 6.16
C ALA A 218 17.97 -17.33 5.65
N LEU A 219 19.26 -17.60 5.43
CA LEU A 219 19.69 -18.77 4.65
C LEU A 219 20.92 -19.49 5.24
N ILE A 220 20.90 -20.81 5.27
CA ILE A 220 22.12 -21.63 5.38
C ILE A 220 22.26 -22.42 4.09
N ARG A 221 23.37 -22.20 3.39
CA ARG A 221 23.71 -22.88 2.15
C ARG A 221 25.15 -23.36 2.14
N ASN A 222 25.37 -24.42 1.36
CA ASN A 222 26.70 -24.95 1.05
C ASN A 222 27.55 -25.28 2.29
N ALA A 223 26.93 -25.65 3.42
CA ALA A 223 27.66 -26.05 4.61
C ALA A 223 27.85 -27.57 4.62
N ASP A 224 28.81 -28.05 3.85
CA ASP A 224 29.06 -29.48 3.65
C ASP A 224 29.90 -30.10 4.76
N THR A 225 30.71 -29.31 5.47
CA THR A 225 31.48 -29.74 6.64
C THR A 225 30.59 -29.81 7.89
N GLY A 226 29.62 -28.91 8.00
CA GLY A 226 28.58 -28.82 9.01
C GLY A 226 28.47 -27.47 9.71
N VAL A 227 27.23 -27.03 9.94
CA VAL A 227 26.88 -26.02 10.95
C VAL A 227 26.37 -26.72 12.21
N THR A 228 27.05 -26.54 13.34
CA THR A 228 26.81 -27.29 14.58
C THR A 228 26.60 -26.37 15.78
N THR A 229 25.51 -26.58 16.52
CA THR A 229 25.36 -26.02 17.87
C THR A 229 25.62 -27.10 18.93
N THR A 230 26.33 -26.76 20.01
CA THR A 230 26.74 -27.76 21.02
C THR A 230 25.71 -27.98 22.12
N SER A 231 24.97 -26.94 22.55
CA SER A 231 24.05 -27.04 23.69
C SER A 231 22.71 -26.31 23.54
N GLY A 232 22.58 -25.36 22.62
CA GLY A 232 21.30 -24.66 22.39
C GLY A 232 20.91 -24.64 20.93
N ASP A 233 19.99 -23.73 20.58
CA ASP A 233 19.24 -23.84 19.33
C ASP A 233 20.05 -23.39 18.11
N LEU A 234 19.72 -23.97 16.96
CA LEU A 234 20.04 -23.46 15.63
C LEU A 234 18.76 -22.83 15.06
N ALA A 235 18.76 -21.51 14.87
CA ALA A 235 17.60 -20.76 14.36
C ALA A 235 17.94 -20.03 13.06
N VAL A 236 17.06 -20.14 12.07
CA VAL A 236 17.08 -19.42 10.79
C VAL A 236 15.73 -18.74 10.63
N GLU A 237 15.68 -17.43 10.87
CA GLU A 237 14.45 -16.67 10.99
C GLU A 237 14.43 -15.45 10.05
N ALA A 238 13.39 -15.35 9.23
CA ALA A 238 13.12 -14.19 8.37
C ALA A 238 11.79 -13.56 8.77
N GLU A 239 11.79 -12.26 9.07
CA GLU A 239 10.60 -11.50 9.46
C GLU A 239 10.45 -10.24 8.60
N SER A 240 9.29 -10.04 7.99
CA SER A 240 8.93 -8.78 7.34
C SER A 240 7.66 -8.17 7.93
N SER A 241 7.70 -6.85 8.11
CA SER A 241 6.55 -6.03 8.48
C SER A 241 6.48 -4.82 7.55
N GLY A 242 5.46 -4.78 6.70
CA GLY A 242 5.21 -3.66 5.79
C GLY A 242 3.90 -2.97 6.12
N SER A 243 3.92 -1.63 6.18
CA SER A 243 2.71 -0.83 6.41
C SER A 243 2.64 0.34 5.44
N ILE A 244 1.46 0.56 4.85
CA ILE A 244 1.17 1.74 4.04
C ILE A 244 -0.06 2.44 4.62
N GLN A 245 0.10 3.69 5.04
CA GLN A 245 -1.01 4.59 5.33
C GLN A 245 -1.11 5.65 4.24
N ALA A 246 -2.25 5.71 3.55
CA ALA A 246 -2.49 6.63 2.44
C ALA A 246 -3.77 7.44 2.67
N ILE A 247 -3.61 8.75 2.83
CA ILE A 247 -4.72 9.70 2.99
C ILE A 247 -4.75 10.59 1.74
N ALA A 248 -5.84 10.55 0.98
CA ALA A 248 -6.02 11.40 -0.19
C ALA A 248 -7.33 12.19 -0.08
N THR A 249 -7.24 13.52 -0.10
CA THR A 249 -8.40 14.40 0.06
C THR A 249 -8.43 15.49 -1.02
N ALA A 250 -9.61 15.70 -1.61
CA ALA A 250 -9.82 16.78 -2.57
C ALA A 250 -11.15 17.48 -2.29
N ALA A 251 -11.14 18.81 -2.22
CA ALA A 251 -12.35 19.60 -1.97
C ALA A 251 -12.44 20.80 -2.92
N SER A 252 -13.58 20.96 -3.59
CA SER A 252 -13.79 22.05 -4.54
C SER A 252 -15.11 22.76 -4.29
N VAL A 253 -15.08 24.10 -4.19
CA VAL A 253 -16.26 24.94 -4.02
C VAL A 253 -16.32 26.02 -5.09
N SER A 254 -17.40 26.06 -5.86
CA SER A 254 -17.70 27.13 -6.81
C SER A 254 -18.91 27.93 -6.33
N VAL A 255 -18.78 29.25 -6.25
CA VAL A 255 -19.83 30.15 -5.77
C VAL A 255 -20.20 31.14 -6.86
N GLY A 256 -21.47 31.14 -7.26
CA GLY A 256 -22.03 32.05 -8.26
C GLY A 256 -22.49 33.37 -7.65
N GLY A 257 -22.37 34.44 -8.43
CA GLY A 257 -22.91 35.75 -8.04
C GLY A 257 -24.40 35.91 -8.39
N ALA A 258 -25.03 36.95 -7.84
CA ALA A 258 -26.45 37.29 -8.06
C ALA A 258 -26.76 37.90 -9.45
N GLY A 259 -25.83 37.79 -10.39
CA GLY A 259 -25.89 38.30 -11.75
C GLY A 259 -26.99 37.69 -12.62
N GLY A 260 -27.21 38.23 -13.82
CA GLY A 260 -28.22 37.73 -14.76
C GLY A 260 -28.01 36.26 -15.18
N VAL A 261 -26.78 35.86 -15.48
CA VAL A 261 -26.42 34.48 -15.82
C VAL A 261 -25.31 33.98 -14.90
N SER A 262 -25.44 32.78 -14.34
CA SER A 262 -24.42 32.14 -13.50
C SER A 262 -24.12 30.72 -14.00
N VAL A 263 -22.85 30.40 -14.22
CA VAL A 263 -22.38 29.05 -14.58
C VAL A 263 -21.27 28.66 -13.62
N GLN A 264 -21.52 27.61 -12.84
CA GLN A 264 -20.58 27.18 -11.81
C GLN A 264 -20.23 25.71 -12.01
N VAL A 265 -18.94 25.39 -11.93
CA VAL A 265 -18.45 24.01 -12.05
C VAL A 265 -17.51 23.75 -10.89
N ALA A 266 -17.75 22.67 -10.15
CA ALA A 266 -16.87 22.19 -9.09
C ALA A 266 -16.56 20.71 -9.29
N GLY A 267 -15.28 20.36 -9.35
CA GLY A 267 -14.80 18.99 -9.46
C GLY A 267 -13.84 18.65 -8.33
N GLY A 268 -14.15 17.63 -7.52
CA GLY A 268 -13.22 17.06 -6.54
C GLY A 268 -12.83 15.64 -6.96
N GLY A 269 -11.53 15.36 -7.02
CA GLY A 269 -10.99 14.05 -7.40
C GLY A 269 -9.92 13.56 -6.42
N ALA A 270 -10.12 12.43 -5.76
CA ALA A 270 -9.13 11.86 -4.84
C ALA A 270 -8.81 10.40 -5.19
N GLY A 271 -7.53 10.02 -5.14
CA GLY A 271 -7.03 8.70 -5.52
C GLY A 271 -5.94 8.19 -4.60
N ALA A 272 -5.97 6.89 -4.29
CA ALA A 272 -4.87 6.18 -3.65
C ALA A 272 -4.60 4.83 -4.35
N LEU A 273 -3.32 4.53 -4.61
CA LEU A 273 -2.85 3.24 -5.08
C LEU A 273 -1.75 2.74 -4.15
N ASN A 274 -2.01 1.65 -3.44
CA ASN A 274 -1.08 1.10 -2.45
C ASN A 274 -0.77 -0.35 -2.82
N VAL A 275 0.51 -0.69 -2.92
CA VAL A 275 0.95 -2.03 -3.34
C VAL A 275 2.06 -2.55 -2.45
N ILE A 276 1.86 -3.73 -1.85
CA ILE A 276 2.88 -4.45 -1.09
C ILE A 276 3.17 -5.78 -1.78
N THR A 277 4.42 -6.00 -2.19
CA THR A 277 4.88 -7.24 -2.85
C THR A 277 6.06 -7.89 -2.14
N THR A 278 6.20 -7.71 -0.83
CA THR A 278 7.34 -8.22 -0.05
C THR A 278 7.40 -9.74 -0.03
N SER A 279 8.58 -10.32 -0.26
CA SER A 279 8.85 -11.76 -0.03
C SER A 279 9.71 -11.97 1.21
N THR A 280 9.36 -13.00 1.97
CA THR A 280 10.06 -13.44 3.17
C THR A 280 10.42 -14.91 3.05
N ARG A 281 11.69 -15.26 3.21
CA ARG A 281 12.18 -16.63 3.03
C ARG A 281 13.18 -17.01 4.10
N ALA A 282 12.96 -18.13 4.76
CA ALA A 282 13.93 -18.80 5.62
C ALA A 282 14.22 -20.19 5.04
N ALA A 283 15.48 -20.50 4.76
CA ALA A 283 15.81 -21.80 4.17
C ALA A 283 17.13 -22.38 4.66
N ILE A 284 17.16 -23.70 4.78
CA ILE A 284 18.38 -24.51 4.89
C ILE A 284 18.38 -25.40 3.66
N GLU A 285 19.23 -25.06 2.69
CA GLU A 285 19.20 -25.68 1.37
C GLU A 285 20.58 -25.74 0.73
N ARG A 286 20.73 -26.65 -0.24
CA ARG A 286 21.92 -26.71 -1.08
C ARG A 286 21.80 -25.72 -2.24
N ALA A 287 22.89 -25.05 -2.63
CA ALA A 287 22.88 -24.26 -3.86
C ALA A 287 22.86 -25.18 -5.10
N ASN A 288 22.18 -24.73 -6.15
CA ASN A 288 22.15 -25.44 -7.43
C ASN A 288 23.58 -25.66 -7.96
N GLY A 289 23.88 -26.89 -8.38
CA GLY A 289 25.18 -27.28 -8.93
C GLY A 289 26.22 -27.78 -7.91
N GLN A 290 25.90 -27.83 -6.61
CA GLN A 290 26.77 -28.45 -5.59
C GLN A 290 26.48 -29.95 -5.47
N SER A 291 27.51 -30.78 -5.28
CA SER A 291 27.35 -32.25 -5.11
C SER A 291 27.18 -32.69 -3.66
N SER A 292 27.73 -31.94 -2.71
CA SER A 292 27.61 -32.23 -1.28
C SER A 292 26.26 -31.75 -0.74
N LEU A 293 25.65 -32.54 0.16
CA LEU A 293 24.48 -32.12 0.91
C LEU A 293 24.87 -31.10 1.97
N ASN A 294 23.93 -30.22 2.31
CA ASN A 294 24.08 -29.32 3.45
C ASN A 294 23.99 -30.15 4.76
N ARG A 295 24.77 -29.81 5.78
CA ARG A 295 24.78 -30.52 7.06
C ARG A 295 24.53 -29.55 8.21
N VAL A 296 23.49 -29.80 9.00
CA VAL A 296 23.19 -29.01 10.19
C VAL A 296 22.95 -29.90 11.40
N THR A 297 23.55 -29.57 12.53
CA THR A 297 23.41 -30.29 13.80
C THR A 297 23.05 -29.31 14.91
N SER A 298 21.94 -29.53 15.61
CA SER A 298 21.55 -28.75 16.77
C SER A 298 21.67 -29.54 18.07
N GLY A 299 22.38 -28.97 19.04
CA GLY A 299 22.48 -29.49 20.41
C GLY A 299 21.17 -29.38 21.21
N ALA A 300 20.24 -28.53 20.75
CA ALA A 300 18.86 -28.45 21.25
C ALA A 300 17.87 -28.51 20.06
N GLY A 301 17.07 -27.48 19.82
CA GLY A 301 16.10 -27.42 18.72
C GLY A 301 16.65 -26.82 17.43
N LEU A 302 16.02 -27.15 16.30
CA LEU A 302 16.25 -26.53 14.99
C LEU A 302 14.98 -25.77 14.58
N ARG A 303 15.11 -24.46 14.34
CA ARG A 303 13.99 -23.61 13.91
C ARG A 303 14.29 -22.98 12.55
N VAL A 304 13.37 -23.14 11.61
CA VAL A 304 13.36 -22.46 10.31
C VAL A 304 12.04 -21.72 10.19
N GLY A 305 12.06 -20.40 10.33
CA GLY A 305 10.87 -19.58 10.49
C GLY A 305 10.79 -18.43 9.49
N ALA A 306 9.69 -18.33 8.76
CA ALA A 306 9.38 -17.18 7.91
C ALA A 306 8.06 -16.54 8.34
N LYS A 307 8.08 -15.22 8.63
CA LYS A 307 6.91 -14.47 9.07
C LYS A 307 6.74 -13.18 8.28
N SER A 308 5.54 -12.95 7.75
CA SER A 308 5.18 -11.74 7.02
C SER A 308 3.92 -11.13 7.61
N SER A 309 3.98 -9.84 7.96
CA SER A 309 2.83 -9.04 8.40
C SER A 309 2.71 -7.81 7.50
N GLN A 310 1.63 -7.71 6.74
CA GLN A 310 1.44 -6.64 5.77
C GLN A 310 0.12 -5.91 6.03
N ASP A 311 0.17 -4.58 6.05
CA ASP A 311 -0.95 -3.74 6.40
C ASP A 311 -1.09 -2.57 5.43
N ILE A 312 -2.32 -2.32 4.97
CA ILE A 312 -2.65 -1.13 4.18
C ILE A 312 -3.88 -0.44 4.80
N ASP A 313 -3.73 0.82 5.17
CA ASP A 313 -4.79 1.73 5.60
C ASP A 313 -4.95 2.85 4.55
N ALA A 314 -6.08 2.87 3.84
CA ALA A 314 -6.37 3.83 2.78
C ALA A 314 -7.62 4.65 3.10
N LYS A 315 -7.47 5.97 3.20
CA LYS A 315 -8.57 6.92 3.41
C LYS A 315 -8.64 7.93 2.28
N VAL A 316 -9.67 7.83 1.45
CA VAL A 316 -9.84 8.66 0.25
C VAL A 316 -11.15 9.42 0.30
N VAL A 317 -11.12 10.75 0.22
CA VAL A 317 -12.32 11.60 0.29
C VAL A 317 -12.32 12.67 -0.80
N ALA A 318 -13.39 12.73 -1.59
CA ALA A 318 -13.60 13.76 -2.60
C ALA A 318 -14.90 14.53 -2.37
N LEU A 319 -14.80 15.85 -2.20
CA LEU A 319 -15.93 16.74 -1.95
C LEU A 319 -16.03 17.79 -3.07
N SER A 320 -17.25 18.06 -3.50
CA SER A 320 -17.53 19.13 -4.46
C SER A 320 -18.81 19.87 -4.09
N ALA A 321 -18.81 21.19 -4.24
CA ALA A 321 -19.99 22.00 -4.06
C ALA A 321 -20.07 23.12 -5.09
N ALA A 322 -21.24 23.35 -5.67
CA ALA A 322 -21.47 24.47 -6.57
C ALA A 322 -22.77 25.20 -6.21
N GLY A 323 -22.66 26.49 -5.87
CA GLY A 323 -23.80 27.36 -5.61
C GLY A 323 -24.06 28.27 -6.81
N GLY A 324 -25.24 28.21 -7.41
CA GLY A 324 -25.66 29.11 -8.49
C GLY A 324 -26.26 30.42 -7.98
N GLY A 325 -26.29 31.43 -8.86
CA GLY A 325 -26.92 32.72 -8.60
C GLY A 325 -28.46 32.71 -8.65
N ALA A 326 -29.09 33.78 -8.15
CA ALA A 326 -30.54 34.03 -8.19
C ALA A 326 -31.02 34.82 -9.42
N GLY A 327 -30.23 34.82 -10.50
CA GLY A 327 -30.48 35.59 -11.72
C GLY A 327 -31.54 35.04 -12.67
N LEU A 328 -31.43 35.38 -13.95
CA LEU A 328 -32.28 34.85 -15.02
C LEU A 328 -31.98 33.38 -15.30
N ALA A 329 -30.71 33.01 -15.40
CA ALA A 329 -30.27 31.64 -15.69
C ALA A 329 -29.13 31.22 -14.76
N SER A 330 -29.19 30.00 -14.25
CA SER A 330 -28.21 29.48 -13.29
C SER A 330 -27.92 28.00 -13.55
N VAL A 331 -26.66 27.66 -13.80
CA VAL A 331 -26.21 26.30 -14.12
C VAL A 331 -25.00 25.90 -13.28
N PRO A 332 -25.19 25.53 -12.00
CA PRO A 332 -24.16 24.88 -11.21
C PRO A 332 -24.06 23.36 -11.44
N VAL A 333 -22.83 22.86 -11.51
CA VAL A 333 -22.47 21.45 -11.62
C VAL A 333 -21.44 21.11 -10.56
N ALA A 334 -21.68 20.05 -9.79
CA ALA A 334 -20.70 19.52 -8.82
C ALA A 334 -20.48 18.02 -9.03
N ILE A 335 -19.22 17.61 -9.16
CA ILE A 335 -18.82 16.21 -9.32
C ILE A 335 -17.72 15.86 -8.31
N GLY A 336 -18.00 14.85 -7.45
CA GLY A 336 -17.02 14.27 -6.53
C GLY A 336 -16.66 12.86 -6.94
N LEU A 337 -15.38 12.57 -7.18
CA LEU A 337 -14.88 11.24 -7.55
C LEU A 337 -13.77 10.80 -6.59
N SER A 338 -13.92 9.63 -5.99
CA SER A 338 -12.92 9.04 -5.10
C SER A 338 -12.60 7.60 -5.48
N GLY A 339 -11.34 7.20 -5.35
CA GLY A 339 -10.88 5.86 -5.71
C GLY A 339 -9.71 5.36 -4.85
N ALA A 340 -9.80 4.14 -4.35
CA ALA A 340 -8.67 3.46 -3.72
C ALA A 340 -8.43 2.09 -4.39
N GLN A 341 -7.16 1.76 -4.62
CA GLN A 341 -6.73 0.42 -5.03
C GLN A 341 -5.63 -0.04 -4.07
N ASN A 342 -5.90 -1.12 -3.34
CA ASN A 342 -4.98 -1.68 -2.35
C ASN A 342 -4.67 -3.13 -2.70
N ILE A 343 -3.39 -3.43 -2.91
CA ILE A 343 -2.95 -4.74 -3.37
C ILE A 343 -1.84 -5.24 -2.45
N ILE A 344 -2.08 -6.40 -1.85
CA ILE A 344 -1.07 -7.16 -1.13
C ILE A 344 -0.83 -8.46 -1.92
N GLY A 345 0.43 -8.73 -2.24
CA GLY A 345 0.82 -9.91 -3.01
C GLY A 345 1.00 -9.67 -4.51
N SER A 346 1.12 -10.76 -5.26
CA SER A 346 1.31 -10.75 -6.72
C SER A 346 0.10 -11.32 -7.45
N TRP A 347 -0.43 -10.54 -8.38
CA TRP A 347 -1.66 -10.84 -9.10
C TRP A 347 -1.41 -10.90 -10.60
N LYS A 348 -1.94 -11.94 -11.26
CA LYS A 348 -2.08 -12.02 -12.71
C LYS A 348 -3.52 -11.65 -13.08
N THR A 349 -3.67 -10.67 -13.95
CA THR A 349 -4.96 -10.26 -14.52
C THR A 349 -5.19 -10.85 -15.92
N THR A 350 -4.24 -11.63 -16.38
CA THR A 350 -4.15 -12.11 -17.76
C THR A 350 -3.65 -13.56 -17.74
N ASP A 351 -4.23 -14.41 -18.59
CA ASP A 351 -3.77 -15.79 -18.75
C ASP A 351 -2.43 -15.83 -19.52
N ALA A 352 -1.85 -17.03 -19.65
CA ALA A 352 -0.59 -17.24 -20.39
C ALA A 352 -0.68 -16.85 -21.88
N ASN A 353 -1.88 -16.67 -22.41
CA ASN A 353 -2.16 -16.34 -23.81
C ASN A 353 -2.50 -14.84 -24.02
N GLY A 354 -2.47 -14.02 -22.96
CA GLY A 354 -2.78 -12.60 -23.05
C GLY A 354 -4.27 -12.26 -22.94
N ASN A 355 -5.15 -13.23 -22.68
CA ASN A 355 -6.57 -12.98 -22.46
C ASN A 355 -6.80 -12.46 -21.05
N ARG A 356 -7.65 -11.45 -20.89
CA ARG A 356 -8.06 -10.98 -19.57
C ARG A 356 -8.73 -12.13 -18.83
N LEU A 357 -8.25 -12.43 -17.63
CA LEU A 357 -8.90 -13.39 -16.77
C LEU A 357 -10.20 -12.77 -16.23
N ASP A 358 -11.27 -13.56 -16.23
CA ASP A 358 -12.53 -13.19 -15.58
C ASP A 358 -12.35 -12.99 -14.06
N GLN A 359 -11.28 -13.57 -13.49
CA GLN A 359 -10.88 -13.45 -12.10
C GLN A 359 -9.37 -13.24 -12.00
N PRO A 360 -8.88 -12.21 -11.28
CA PRO A 360 -7.46 -12.09 -10.95
C PRO A 360 -6.98 -13.35 -10.22
N THR A 361 -5.90 -13.98 -10.70
CA THR A 361 -5.35 -15.20 -10.10
C THR A 361 -4.01 -14.92 -9.43
N LEU A 362 -3.64 -15.75 -8.46
CA LEU A 362 -2.34 -15.72 -7.80
C LEU A 362 -1.24 -15.92 -8.84
N ASP A 363 -0.24 -15.04 -8.85
CA ASP A 363 1.03 -15.33 -9.50
C ASP A 363 1.88 -16.19 -8.57
N THR A 364 1.85 -17.51 -8.74
CA THR A 364 2.64 -18.47 -7.93
C THR A 364 4.14 -18.35 -8.15
N ASP A 365 4.56 -17.79 -9.28
CA ASP A 365 5.97 -17.47 -9.58
C ASP A 365 6.31 -16.01 -9.22
N GLY A 366 5.31 -15.27 -8.75
CA GLY A 366 5.40 -13.87 -8.39
C GLY A 366 6.26 -13.65 -7.16
N GLY A 367 6.93 -12.49 -7.12
CA GLY A 367 7.91 -12.16 -6.09
C GLY A 367 7.38 -11.99 -4.66
N ALA A 368 6.11 -12.28 -4.34
CA ALA A 368 5.51 -12.12 -3.01
C ALA A 368 5.12 -13.47 -2.39
N ARG A 369 6.04 -14.07 -1.61
CA ARG A 369 5.86 -15.37 -0.94
C ARG A 369 6.41 -15.37 0.48
N VAL A 370 5.84 -16.21 1.34
CA VAL A 370 6.34 -16.51 2.70
C VAL A 370 6.76 -17.97 2.73
N GLU A 371 8.05 -18.24 2.82
CA GLU A 371 8.57 -19.61 2.65
C GLU A 371 9.53 -20.00 3.77
N ALA A 372 9.26 -21.13 4.42
CA ALA A 372 10.18 -21.81 5.33
C ALA A 372 10.53 -23.19 4.76
N LEU A 373 11.81 -23.47 4.52
CA LEU A 373 12.24 -24.64 3.75
C LEU A 373 13.45 -25.36 4.37
N ILE A 374 13.39 -26.68 4.42
CA ILE A 374 14.57 -27.55 4.55
C ILE A 374 14.62 -28.46 3.31
N ALA A 375 15.70 -28.36 2.53
CA ALA A 375 15.89 -29.15 1.32
C ALA A 375 17.35 -29.55 1.11
N ASP A 376 17.61 -30.68 0.47
CA ASP A 376 18.95 -31.21 0.18
C ASP A 376 19.91 -31.15 1.39
N THR A 377 19.38 -31.48 2.58
CA THR A 377 20.05 -31.26 3.86
C THR A 377 19.99 -32.52 4.72
N VAL A 378 21.09 -32.84 5.40
CA VAL A 378 21.13 -33.74 6.56
C VAL A 378 21.00 -32.88 7.82
N ALA A 379 19.82 -32.88 8.43
CA ALA A 379 19.50 -32.10 9.62
C ALA A 379 19.34 -33.02 10.84
N THR A 380 20.08 -32.77 11.90
CA THR A 380 19.94 -33.48 13.18
C THR A 380 19.68 -32.48 14.30
N ALA A 381 18.66 -32.69 15.13
CA ALA A 381 18.41 -31.93 16.35
C ALA A 381 18.24 -32.87 17.53
N GLN A 382 18.74 -32.52 18.71
CA GLN A 382 18.47 -33.29 19.94
C GLN A 382 17.03 -33.07 20.43
N GLY A 383 16.54 -31.85 20.28
CA GLY A 383 15.16 -31.43 20.53
C GLY A 383 14.32 -31.42 19.25
N SER A 384 13.37 -30.48 19.16
CA SER A 384 12.42 -30.38 18.05
C SER A 384 13.04 -29.81 16.76
N VAL A 385 12.50 -30.20 15.61
CA VAL A 385 12.66 -29.47 14.34
C VAL A 385 11.34 -28.79 14.03
N ALA A 386 11.35 -27.46 13.91
CA ALA A 386 10.19 -26.67 13.55
C ALA A 386 10.45 -25.89 12.26
N VAL A 387 9.68 -26.19 11.21
CA VAL A 387 9.64 -25.42 9.95
C VAL A 387 8.31 -24.68 9.90
N THR A 388 8.33 -23.36 10.04
CA THR A 388 7.12 -22.54 10.19
C THR A 388 7.07 -21.37 9.22
N ALA A 389 6.02 -21.30 8.41
CA ALA A 389 5.68 -20.14 7.59
C ALA A 389 4.40 -19.49 8.13
N THR A 390 4.38 -18.17 8.31
CA THR A 390 3.20 -17.44 8.80
C THR A 390 3.00 -16.12 8.04
N SER A 391 1.82 -15.95 7.45
CA SER A 391 1.38 -14.72 6.81
C SER A 391 0.19 -14.11 7.54
N SER A 392 0.21 -12.80 7.72
CA SER A 392 -0.91 -12.00 8.23
C SER A 392 -1.04 -10.76 7.37
N SER A 393 -2.21 -10.54 6.78
CA SER A 393 -2.46 -9.43 5.86
C SER A 393 -3.75 -8.72 6.18
N THR A 394 -3.71 -7.40 6.28
CA THR A 394 -4.89 -6.56 6.49
C THR A 394 -4.96 -5.45 5.46
N ILE A 395 -6.15 -5.22 4.92
CA ILE A 395 -6.48 -4.02 4.16
C ILE A 395 -7.69 -3.35 4.80
N ASP A 396 -7.52 -2.11 5.26
CA ASP A 396 -8.59 -1.23 5.68
C ASP A 396 -8.73 -0.09 4.66
N ALA A 397 -9.91 0.06 4.06
CA ALA A 397 -10.16 1.07 3.04
C ALA A 397 -11.46 1.85 3.28
N THR A 398 -11.34 3.17 3.48
CA THR A 398 -12.47 4.09 3.56
C THR A 398 -12.46 5.03 2.36
N VAL A 399 -13.48 4.95 1.50
CA VAL A 399 -13.59 5.76 0.29
C VAL A 399 -14.91 6.50 0.26
N ALA A 400 -14.88 7.84 0.23
CA ALA A 400 -16.08 8.66 0.23
C ALA A 400 -16.06 9.75 -0.85
N ALA A 401 -17.17 9.92 -1.54
CA ALA A 401 -17.39 11.03 -2.45
C ALA A 401 -18.70 11.73 -2.14
N ALA A 402 -18.69 13.07 -2.17
CA ALA A 402 -19.91 13.85 -2.06
C ALA A 402 -19.95 15.03 -3.03
N SER A 403 -21.14 15.33 -3.53
CA SER A 403 -21.42 16.52 -4.30
C SER A 403 -22.71 17.21 -3.85
N ALA A 404 -22.68 18.54 -3.82
CA ALA A 404 -23.83 19.34 -3.44
C ALA A 404 -24.00 20.55 -4.36
N VAL A 405 -25.23 20.77 -4.82
CA VAL A 405 -25.59 21.90 -5.66
C VAL A 405 -26.84 22.58 -5.15
N VAL A 406 -26.82 23.91 -5.13
CA VAL A 406 -27.99 24.75 -4.80
C VAL A 406 -28.06 25.91 -5.80
N THR A 407 -29.23 26.18 -6.36
CA THR A 407 -29.43 27.27 -7.32
C THR A 407 -30.84 27.85 -7.30
N GLY A 408 -31.00 29.11 -7.72
CA GLY A 408 -32.24 29.88 -7.50
C GLY A 408 -32.66 30.85 -8.61
N GLY A 409 -32.15 30.71 -9.84
CA GLY A 409 -32.49 31.61 -10.94
C GLY A 409 -33.85 31.32 -11.61
N THR A 410 -34.36 32.22 -12.46
CA THR A 410 -35.63 32.00 -13.19
C THR A 410 -35.61 30.69 -13.99
N VAL A 411 -34.48 30.39 -14.63
CA VAL A 411 -34.13 29.07 -15.17
C VAL A 411 -32.97 28.52 -14.36
N ALA A 412 -33.17 27.39 -13.70
CA ALA A 412 -32.22 26.85 -12.74
C ALA A 412 -31.95 25.37 -13.03
N VAL A 413 -30.70 25.04 -13.34
CA VAL A 413 -30.24 23.69 -13.66
C VAL A 413 -29.10 23.32 -12.72
N GLY A 414 -29.40 22.55 -11.68
CA GLY A 414 -28.39 22.05 -10.74
C GLY A 414 -28.05 20.60 -11.02
N VAL A 415 -26.78 20.27 -11.28
CA VAL A 415 -26.36 18.89 -11.55
C VAL A 415 -25.37 18.41 -10.50
N ALA A 416 -25.68 17.33 -9.80
CA ALA A 416 -24.80 16.72 -8.81
C ALA A 416 -24.45 15.27 -9.18
N GLY A 417 -23.16 14.93 -9.17
CA GLY A 417 -22.67 13.58 -9.38
C GLY A 417 -21.66 13.18 -8.31
N SER A 418 -21.76 11.98 -7.75
CA SER A 418 -20.74 11.43 -6.86
C SER A 418 -20.42 9.99 -7.25
N GLY A 419 -19.14 9.64 -7.18
CA GLY A 419 -18.63 8.31 -7.53
C GLY A 419 -17.52 7.89 -6.58
N SER A 420 -17.64 6.71 -5.99
CA SER A 420 -16.66 6.15 -5.06
C SER A 420 -16.33 4.71 -5.45
N TYR A 421 -15.05 4.38 -5.48
CA TYR A 421 -14.56 3.05 -5.85
C TYR A 421 -13.48 2.57 -4.87
N SER A 422 -13.60 1.33 -4.39
CA SER A 422 -12.54 0.65 -3.66
C SER A 422 -12.27 -0.71 -4.28
N GLY A 423 -11.03 -0.97 -4.69
CA GLY A 423 -10.56 -2.28 -5.14
C GLY A 423 -9.50 -2.81 -4.19
N ASN A 424 -9.75 -3.94 -3.54
CA ASN A 424 -8.84 -4.51 -2.55
C ASN A 424 -8.54 -5.98 -2.86
N ALA A 425 -7.27 -6.35 -2.81
CA ALA A 425 -6.83 -7.66 -3.22
C ALA A 425 -5.69 -8.17 -2.32
N ILE A 426 -5.87 -9.31 -1.65
CA ILE A 426 -4.82 -10.04 -0.91
C ILE A 426 -4.53 -11.40 -1.56
N SER A 427 -3.28 -11.66 -1.94
CA SER A 427 -2.84 -12.96 -2.47
C SER A 427 -1.41 -13.33 -2.06
N PHE A 428 -1.28 -14.24 -1.10
CA PHE A 428 0.01 -14.77 -0.66
C PHE A 428 0.13 -16.28 -0.91
N ALA A 429 1.33 -16.71 -1.26
CA ALA A 429 1.76 -18.10 -1.15
C ALA A 429 2.56 -18.28 0.14
N THR A 430 2.01 -19.06 1.09
CA THR A 430 2.62 -19.37 2.38
C THR A 430 2.98 -20.84 2.42
N ASN A 431 4.28 -21.14 2.36
CA ASN A 431 4.81 -22.48 2.17
C ASN A 431 5.76 -22.88 3.32
N ALA A 432 5.45 -23.97 4.00
CA ALA A 432 6.36 -24.62 4.94
C ALA A 432 6.69 -26.03 4.44
N ALA A 433 7.97 -26.33 4.22
CA ALA A 433 8.33 -27.58 3.56
C ALA A 433 9.61 -28.22 4.11
N ILE A 434 9.59 -29.56 4.19
CA ILE A 434 10.77 -30.42 4.24
C ILE A 434 10.75 -31.29 2.98
N THR A 435 11.69 -31.10 2.06
CA THR A 435 11.60 -31.73 0.73
C THR A 435 12.93 -32.24 0.19
N GLY A 436 12.89 -33.15 -0.77
CA GLY A 436 14.04 -33.65 -1.52
C GLY A 436 14.44 -35.07 -1.12
N ALA A 437 14.67 -35.93 -2.12
CA ALA A 437 15.00 -37.35 -1.94
C ALA A 437 16.27 -37.60 -1.10
N SER A 438 17.19 -36.64 -1.10
CA SER A 438 18.44 -36.71 -0.35
C SER A 438 18.38 -36.00 1.01
N THR A 439 17.23 -35.39 1.35
CA THR A 439 17.02 -34.74 2.64
C THR A 439 16.74 -35.78 3.72
N SER A 440 17.45 -35.68 4.85
CA SER A 440 17.14 -36.46 6.04
C SER A 440 17.06 -35.57 7.28
N VAL A 441 16.03 -35.77 8.09
CA VAL A 441 15.76 -35.02 9.32
C VAL A 441 15.64 -35.99 10.48
N THR A 442 16.50 -35.86 11.49
CA THR A 442 16.42 -36.66 12.72
C THR A 442 16.28 -35.76 13.94
N ALA A 443 15.15 -35.84 14.65
CA ALA A 443 14.80 -34.92 15.74
C ALA A 443 14.16 -35.64 16.93
N GLY A 444 13.94 -34.95 18.06
CA GLY A 444 13.00 -35.39 19.10
C GLY A 444 11.59 -35.49 18.53
N ASP A 445 11.09 -34.38 18.00
CA ASP A 445 9.81 -34.20 17.32
C ASP A 445 9.99 -33.31 16.07
N VAL A 446 9.09 -33.43 15.09
CA VAL A 446 9.13 -32.61 13.87
C VAL A 446 7.79 -31.94 13.65
N THR A 447 7.79 -30.63 13.45
CA THR A 447 6.60 -29.85 13.09
C THR A 447 6.88 -29.05 11.82
N VAL A 448 6.02 -29.21 10.81
CA VAL A 448 5.97 -28.40 9.60
C VAL A 448 4.62 -27.67 9.60
N ARG A 449 4.64 -26.34 9.69
CA ARG A 449 3.41 -25.55 9.84
C ARG A 449 3.37 -24.33 8.94
N ALA A 450 2.34 -24.23 8.12
CA ALA A 450 1.99 -23.04 7.36
C ALA A 450 0.71 -22.43 7.91
N LYS A 451 0.72 -21.13 8.22
CA LYS A 451 -0.45 -20.40 8.73
C LYS A 451 -0.68 -19.13 7.92
N ASP A 452 -1.90 -18.88 7.51
CA ASP A 452 -2.29 -17.65 6.82
C ASP A 452 -3.55 -17.04 7.44
N GLN A 453 -3.57 -15.71 7.50
CA GLN A 453 -4.71 -14.91 7.89
C GLN A 453 -4.79 -13.66 7.00
N ALA A 454 -5.95 -13.42 6.41
CA ALA A 454 -6.20 -12.23 5.59
C ALA A 454 -7.50 -11.52 6.00
N THR A 455 -7.50 -10.21 6.09
CA THR A 455 -8.71 -9.44 6.40
C THR A 455 -8.82 -8.23 5.50
N ILE A 456 -10.01 -7.98 4.97
CA ILE A 456 -10.33 -6.79 4.20
C ILE A 456 -11.55 -6.11 4.84
N ASN A 457 -11.38 -4.91 5.40
CA ASN A 457 -12.48 -4.07 5.87
C ASN A 457 -12.63 -2.84 4.96
N VAL A 458 -13.86 -2.59 4.50
CA VAL A 458 -14.10 -1.59 3.47
C VAL A 458 -15.38 -0.83 3.75
N ASP A 459 -15.27 0.49 3.74
CA ASP A 459 -16.39 1.42 3.81
C ASP A 459 -16.37 2.31 2.56
N VAL A 460 -17.37 2.18 1.68
CA VAL A 460 -17.50 3.02 0.48
C VAL A 460 -18.82 3.80 0.51
N GLY A 461 -18.72 5.13 0.43
CA GLY A 461 -19.86 6.03 0.48
C GLY A 461 -19.91 6.98 -0.73
N ALA A 462 -21.08 7.17 -1.33
CA ALA A 462 -21.31 8.22 -2.31
C ALA A 462 -22.59 9.01 -1.98
N ALA A 463 -22.54 10.35 -2.04
CA ALA A 463 -23.71 11.19 -1.79
C ALA A 463 -23.81 12.34 -2.81
N ALA A 464 -24.95 12.49 -3.48
CA ALA A 464 -25.20 13.61 -4.40
C ALA A 464 -26.48 14.37 -4.01
N ILE A 465 -26.40 15.69 -3.94
CA ILE A 465 -27.54 16.57 -3.66
C ILE A 465 -27.62 17.64 -4.74
N ALA A 466 -28.75 17.71 -5.45
CA ALA A 466 -29.05 18.78 -6.38
C ALA A 466 -30.34 19.48 -5.97
N ALA A 467 -30.27 20.81 -5.77
CA ALA A 467 -31.41 21.65 -5.49
C ALA A 467 -31.49 22.80 -6.51
N ALA A 468 -32.63 22.94 -7.17
CA ALA A 468 -32.91 24.00 -8.13
C ALA A 468 -34.26 24.68 -7.84
N GLY A 469 -34.30 26.00 -7.76
CA GLY A 469 -35.52 26.80 -7.65
C GLY A 469 -35.58 27.86 -8.75
N GLY A 470 -36.78 28.17 -9.24
CA GLY A 470 -36.99 29.10 -10.34
C GLY A 470 -38.39 29.04 -10.92
N ALA A 471 -38.62 29.61 -12.10
CA ALA A 471 -39.79 29.29 -12.92
C ALA A 471 -39.60 27.95 -13.65
N VAL A 472 -38.37 27.62 -14.03
CA VAL A 472 -37.96 26.32 -14.56
C VAL A 472 -36.84 25.75 -13.69
N GLY A 473 -37.07 24.60 -13.06
CA GLY A 473 -36.09 23.94 -12.18
C GLY A 473 -35.73 22.53 -12.67
N VAL A 474 -34.44 22.25 -12.89
CA VAL A 474 -33.93 20.93 -13.29
C VAL A 474 -32.83 20.52 -12.31
N ALA A 475 -32.99 19.36 -11.66
CA ALA A 475 -32.07 18.93 -10.60
C ALA A 475 -31.72 17.43 -10.66
N PRO A 476 -30.92 16.94 -11.61
CA PRO A 476 -30.42 15.56 -11.56
C PRO A 476 -29.34 15.37 -10.48
N ALA A 477 -29.46 14.31 -9.70
CA ALA A 477 -28.49 13.87 -8.70
C ALA A 477 -28.20 12.37 -8.85
N ILE A 478 -26.92 12.00 -8.97
CA ILE A 478 -26.50 10.61 -9.09
C ILE A 478 -25.37 10.30 -8.10
N GLY A 479 -25.52 9.25 -7.29
CA GLY A 479 -24.48 8.72 -6.42
C GLY A 479 -24.19 7.25 -6.72
N VAL A 480 -22.93 6.91 -6.94
CA VAL A 480 -22.50 5.52 -7.22
C VAL A 480 -21.35 5.12 -6.30
N ALA A 481 -21.48 3.99 -5.62
CA ALA A 481 -20.47 3.42 -4.75
C ALA A 481 -20.19 1.96 -5.11
N VAL A 482 -18.91 1.61 -5.31
CA VAL A 482 -18.50 0.25 -5.71
C VAL A 482 -17.33 -0.22 -4.84
N ALA A 483 -17.46 -1.42 -4.27
CA ALA A 483 -16.36 -2.12 -3.59
C ALA A 483 -16.13 -3.49 -4.24
N LEU A 484 -14.88 -3.78 -4.62
CA LEU A 484 -14.45 -5.07 -5.14
C LEU A 484 -13.35 -5.61 -4.25
N ASN A 485 -13.59 -6.76 -3.62
CA ASN A 485 -12.69 -7.32 -2.62
C ASN A 485 -12.40 -8.79 -2.95
N VAL A 486 -11.12 -9.14 -3.04
CA VAL A 486 -10.69 -10.51 -3.32
C VAL A 486 -9.60 -10.93 -2.34
N ILE A 487 -9.80 -12.08 -1.70
CA ILE A 487 -8.75 -12.81 -0.98
C ILE A 487 -8.53 -14.13 -1.72
N ASN A 488 -7.30 -14.40 -2.14
CA ASN A 488 -6.93 -15.66 -2.79
C ASN A 488 -5.53 -16.10 -2.36
N ASN A 489 -5.45 -16.81 -1.23
CA ASN A 489 -4.19 -17.25 -0.64
C ASN A 489 -3.97 -18.75 -0.85
N ALA A 490 -2.71 -19.16 -0.94
CA ALA A 490 -2.29 -20.54 -1.00
C ALA A 490 -1.46 -20.86 0.25
N VAL A 491 -1.86 -21.88 1.01
CA VAL A 491 -1.22 -22.26 2.27
C VAL A 491 -0.82 -23.73 2.19
N THR A 492 0.47 -23.99 2.05
CA THR A 492 0.98 -25.34 1.86
C THR A 492 1.92 -25.72 3.00
N ALA A 493 1.63 -26.84 3.66
CA ALA A 493 2.57 -27.50 4.56
C ALA A 493 2.86 -28.90 4.03
N ILE A 494 4.13 -29.21 3.78
CA ILE A 494 4.50 -30.46 3.12
C ILE A 494 5.78 -31.11 3.65
N VAL A 495 5.75 -32.44 3.76
CA VAL A 495 6.95 -33.29 3.79
C VAL A 495 6.91 -34.15 2.52
N ASP A 496 7.91 -34.02 1.64
CA ASP A 496 7.90 -34.72 0.34
C ASP A 496 9.28 -35.23 -0.10
N GLY A 497 9.39 -36.53 -0.33
CA GLY A 497 10.63 -37.20 -0.72
C GLY A 497 11.71 -37.28 0.37
N ALA A 498 11.57 -36.57 1.49
CA ALA A 498 12.55 -36.55 2.57
C ALA A 498 12.40 -37.74 3.54
N SER A 499 13.50 -38.20 4.13
CA SER A 499 13.48 -39.16 5.25
C SER A 499 13.38 -38.42 6.58
N VAL A 500 12.28 -38.59 7.32
CA VAL A 500 12.08 -37.93 8.61
C VAL A 500 11.97 -38.98 9.73
N THR A 501 12.84 -38.86 10.74
CA THR A 501 12.90 -39.77 11.89
C THR A 501 12.76 -38.97 13.19
N THR A 502 11.82 -39.36 14.05
CA THR A 502 11.65 -38.79 15.39
C THR A 502 12.09 -39.77 16.47
N ARG A 503 12.73 -39.28 17.54
CA ARG A 503 13.24 -40.10 18.65
C ARG A 503 12.24 -40.27 19.78
N THR A 504 11.45 -39.23 20.06
CA THR A 504 10.58 -39.16 21.25
C THR A 504 9.16 -38.72 20.93
N GLY A 505 8.99 -37.81 19.97
CA GLY A 505 7.70 -37.27 19.56
C GLY A 505 7.23 -37.72 18.18
N GLY A 506 6.22 -37.04 17.66
CA GLY A 506 5.62 -37.32 16.35
C GLY A 506 6.08 -36.35 15.27
N ILE A 507 5.64 -36.64 14.05
CA ILE A 507 5.72 -35.73 12.90
C ILE A 507 4.35 -35.06 12.75
N ARG A 508 4.31 -33.73 12.81
CA ARG A 508 3.09 -32.93 12.60
C ARG A 508 3.26 -32.08 11.35
N VAL A 509 2.36 -32.22 10.38
CA VAL A 509 2.28 -31.37 9.19
C VAL A 509 0.93 -30.66 9.19
N GLU A 510 0.94 -29.34 9.24
CA GLU A 510 -0.27 -28.53 9.44
C GLU A 510 -0.29 -27.32 8.51
N ALA A 511 -1.31 -27.22 7.66
CA ALA A 511 -1.63 -26.01 6.91
C ALA A 511 -2.96 -25.46 7.44
N THR A 512 -2.93 -24.26 8.03
CA THR A 512 -4.07 -23.70 8.74
C THR A 512 -4.40 -22.29 8.28
N VAL A 513 -5.66 -22.11 7.88
CA VAL A 513 -6.34 -20.81 7.87
C VAL A 513 -7.34 -20.87 9.03
N PRO A 514 -7.17 -20.12 10.13
CA PRO A 514 -8.06 -20.22 11.29
C PRO A 514 -9.52 -19.97 10.88
N SER A 515 -10.49 -20.54 11.59
CA SER A 515 -11.92 -20.44 11.22
C SER A 515 -12.73 -19.47 12.09
N ASP A 516 -12.13 -18.93 13.15
CA ASP A 516 -12.73 -18.09 14.19
C ASP A 516 -11.94 -16.78 14.40
N ASN A 517 -12.58 -15.59 14.39
CA ASN A 517 -12.01 -14.23 14.61
C ASN A 517 -10.59 -13.95 14.03
N GLY A 518 -10.15 -14.79 13.09
CA GLY A 518 -8.74 -15.11 12.88
C GLY A 518 -8.49 -15.73 11.49
N GLY A 519 -9.56 -16.02 10.75
CA GLY A 519 -9.53 -16.54 9.38
C GLY A 519 -9.58 -15.47 8.31
N SER A 520 -9.60 -15.91 7.05
CA SER A 520 -9.83 -15.03 5.92
C SER A 520 -11.23 -14.39 6.00
N SER A 521 -11.31 -13.06 6.09
CA SER A 521 -12.59 -12.35 6.22
C SER A 521 -12.66 -11.09 5.36
N ILE A 522 -13.86 -10.77 4.87
CA ILE A 522 -14.15 -9.54 4.14
C ILE A 522 -15.40 -8.89 4.76
N ASN A 523 -15.27 -7.66 5.24
CA ASN A 523 -16.37 -6.83 5.73
C ASN A 523 -16.49 -5.58 4.85
N ALA A 524 -17.50 -5.54 3.98
CA ALA A 524 -17.70 -4.44 3.05
C ALA A 524 -19.05 -3.76 3.29
N ARG A 525 -19.02 -2.46 3.62
CA ARG A 525 -20.20 -1.61 3.73
C ARG A 525 -20.18 -0.61 2.59
N VAL A 526 -21.23 -0.62 1.78
CA VAL A 526 -21.34 0.25 0.60
C VAL A 526 -22.68 0.96 0.64
N ALA A 527 -22.66 2.29 0.55
CA ALA A 527 -23.85 3.11 0.56
C ALA A 527 -23.78 4.21 -0.50
N ALA A 528 -24.89 4.41 -1.20
CA ALA A 528 -25.04 5.52 -2.14
C ALA A 528 -26.37 6.24 -1.86
N ALA A 529 -26.32 7.56 -1.81
CA ALA A 529 -27.49 8.41 -1.60
C ALA A 529 -27.57 9.50 -2.68
N ALA A 530 -28.79 9.80 -3.12
CA ALA A 530 -29.05 10.89 -4.05
C ALA A 530 -30.31 11.64 -3.63
N VAL A 531 -30.26 12.98 -3.65
CA VAL A 531 -31.39 13.86 -3.37
C VAL A 531 -31.51 14.88 -4.50
N ALA A 532 -32.69 14.94 -5.12
CA ALA A 532 -33.02 15.86 -6.19
C ALA A 532 -34.23 16.70 -5.79
N LEU A 533 -34.08 18.02 -5.74
CA LEU A 533 -35.12 18.97 -5.42
C LEU A 533 -35.23 19.98 -6.57
N SER A 534 -36.41 20.07 -7.20
CA SER A 534 -36.69 21.10 -8.19
C SER A 534 -37.99 21.84 -7.85
N GLY A 535 -38.01 23.16 -8.08
CA GLY A 535 -39.17 24.01 -7.85
C GLY A 535 -39.42 24.98 -9.00
N GLY A 536 -40.69 25.30 -9.26
CA GLY A 536 -41.10 26.26 -10.29
C GLY A 536 -42.40 25.89 -11.02
N GLY A 537 -42.72 26.66 -12.06
CA GLY A 537 -43.83 26.36 -12.97
C GLY A 537 -43.57 25.13 -13.86
N VAL A 538 -42.29 24.84 -14.15
CA VAL A 538 -41.82 23.61 -14.82
C VAL A 538 -40.70 23.01 -13.98
N ALA A 539 -40.84 21.77 -13.52
CA ALA A 539 -39.88 21.13 -12.63
C ALA A 539 -39.53 19.71 -13.11
N VAL A 540 -38.22 19.40 -13.18
CA VAL A 540 -37.68 18.07 -13.48
C VAL A 540 -36.66 17.69 -12.41
N SER A 541 -36.88 16.57 -11.73
CA SER A 541 -35.98 16.04 -10.71
C SER A 541 -35.72 14.56 -10.97
N VAL A 542 -34.45 14.17 -10.98
CA VAL A 542 -34.05 12.76 -11.12
C VAL A 542 -33.01 12.46 -10.06
N ALA A 543 -33.29 11.51 -9.18
CA ALA A 543 -32.33 11.02 -8.20
C ALA A 543 -32.04 9.54 -8.46
N GLY A 544 -30.77 9.16 -8.53
CA GLY A 544 -30.33 7.78 -8.72
C GLY A 544 -29.18 7.42 -7.79
N GLY A 545 -29.35 6.34 -7.01
CA GLY A 545 -28.30 5.79 -6.15
C GLY A 545 -27.98 4.35 -6.58
N GLY A 546 -26.70 4.00 -6.66
CA GLY A 546 -26.25 2.63 -6.93
C GLY A 546 -25.11 2.23 -5.99
N ALA A 547 -25.27 1.12 -5.28
CA ALA A 547 -24.26 0.58 -4.37
C ALA A 547 -24.02 -0.90 -4.68
N ILE A 548 -22.78 -1.29 -4.96
CA ILE A 548 -22.40 -2.68 -5.25
C ILE A 548 -21.17 -3.05 -4.43
N ALA A 549 -21.25 -4.19 -3.73
CA ALA A 549 -20.11 -4.84 -3.10
C ALA A 549 -19.96 -6.24 -3.69
N THR A 550 -18.77 -6.57 -4.22
CA THR A 550 -18.43 -7.92 -4.65
C THR A 550 -17.28 -8.42 -3.79
N ASN A 551 -17.54 -9.48 -3.02
CA ASN A 551 -16.57 -10.06 -2.10
C ASN A 551 -16.31 -11.51 -2.52
N MET A 552 -15.04 -11.85 -2.73
CA MET A 552 -14.62 -13.21 -3.05
C MET A 552 -13.51 -13.64 -2.10
N ILE A 553 -13.70 -14.83 -1.51
CA ILE A 553 -12.67 -15.51 -0.73
C ILE A 553 -12.45 -16.87 -1.40
N GLY A 554 -11.24 -17.08 -1.91
CA GLY A 554 -10.75 -18.32 -2.49
C GLY A 554 -9.39 -18.70 -1.90
N GLY A 555 -8.86 -19.84 -2.36
CA GLY A 555 -7.54 -20.30 -1.94
C GLY A 555 -7.40 -21.82 -1.93
N SER A 556 -6.21 -22.29 -1.56
CA SER A 556 -5.91 -23.70 -1.36
C SER A 556 -5.15 -23.90 -0.05
N THR A 557 -5.49 -24.94 0.71
CA THR A 557 -4.86 -25.24 2.01
C THR A 557 -4.42 -26.71 2.12
N PRO A 558 -3.52 -27.20 1.24
CA PRO A 558 -3.04 -28.59 1.33
C PRO A 558 -2.07 -28.78 2.51
N ALA A 559 -2.33 -29.80 3.32
CA ALA A 559 -1.36 -30.41 4.22
C ALA A 559 -1.10 -31.85 3.77
N ARG A 560 0.15 -32.22 3.50
CA ARG A 560 0.55 -33.57 3.08
C ARG A 560 1.85 -33.99 3.76
N GLY A 561 1.90 -35.20 4.30
CA GLY A 561 3.04 -35.72 5.06
C GLY A 561 3.55 -37.03 4.50
#